data_AF-A0A2T6V8L0-F1
#
_entry.id   AF-A0A2T6V8L0-F1
#
_cell.length_a   1.000
_cell.length_b   1.000
_cell.length_c   1.000
_cell.angle_alpha   90.00
_cell.angle_beta   90.00
_cell.angle_gamma   90.00
#
_symmetry.space_group_name_H-M   'P 1'
#
loop_
_entity.id
_entity.type
_entity.pdbx_description
1 polymer ?
#
loop_
_entity_poly.entity_id
_entity_poly.type
_entity_poly.pdbx_seq_one_letter_code
_entity_poly.pdbx_strand_id
1 'polypeptide(L)'
;MEIKNIKEFEKASKKLQKDTLKIALALLFLIGAALLALIFGQANSKGLLLIFAAVIGGYMAMNIGANDVSNNVGPAVGSKAISMGGAILIAAICEMLGAIIAGGEVVSTIKGRIVSPEFINDAHIFINVMLASLL
;
A
#
# COMPACT_ATOMS: atom_id res chain seq x y z
N MET A 1 41.70 0.64 19.42
CA MET A 1 41.18 0.35 18.05
C MET A 1 39.94 -0.53 18.10
N GLU A 2 39.87 -1.52 19.01
CA GLU A 2 38.75 -2.47 19.16
C GLU A 2 37.39 -1.86 19.57
N ILE A 3 37.37 -0.86 20.46
CA ILE A 3 36.11 -0.22 20.92
C ILE A 3 35.40 0.54 19.79
N LYS A 4 36.15 1.04 18.79
CA LYS A 4 35.60 1.73 17.62
C LYS A 4 34.89 0.74 16.69
N ASN A 5 35.46 -0.47 16.53
CA ASN A 5 34.86 -1.55 15.74
C ASN A 5 33.57 -2.08 16.37
N ILE A 6 33.49 -2.18 17.70
CA ILE A 6 32.27 -2.63 18.41
C ILE A 6 31.12 -1.63 18.23
N LYS A 7 31.40 -0.32 18.36
CA LYS A 7 30.38 0.73 18.16
C LYS A 7 29.89 0.80 16.72
N GLU A 8 30.77 0.60 15.74
CA GLU A 8 30.39 0.52 14.33
C GLU A 8 29.52 -0.73 14.05
N PHE A 9 29.86 -1.87 14.66
CA PHE A 9 29.07 -3.11 14.55
C PHE A 9 27.67 -2.95 15.17
N GLU A 10 27.57 -2.31 16.33
CA GLU A 10 26.29 -2.04 17.01
C GLU A 10 25.41 -1.07 16.21
N LYS A 11 26.02 -0.05 15.58
CA LYS A 11 25.33 0.92 14.72
C LYS A 11 24.85 0.28 13.41
N ALA A 12 25.66 -0.60 12.83
CA ALA A 12 25.28 -1.41 11.67
C ALA A 12 24.13 -2.37 12.01
N SER A 13 24.19 -3.04 13.16
CA SER A 13 23.12 -3.91 13.67
C SER A 13 21.81 -3.15 13.89
N LYS A 14 21.85 -1.97 14.52
CA LYS A 14 20.67 -1.10 14.72
C LYS A 14 20.06 -0.60 13.42
N LYS A 15 20.88 -0.29 12.41
CA LYS A 15 20.40 0.10 11.08
C LYS A 15 19.73 -1.09 10.38
N LEU A 16 20.36 -2.26 10.42
CA LEU A 16 19.82 -3.50 9.87
C LEU A 16 18.48 -3.88 10.52
N GLN A 17 18.36 -3.74 11.84
CA GLN A 17 17.11 -3.96 12.57
C GLN A 17 15.99 -3.00 12.11
N LYS A 18 16.30 -1.72 11.90
CA LYS A 18 15.30 -0.74 11.43
C LYS A 18 14.81 -1.05 10.01
N ASP A 19 15.70 -1.42 9.11
CA ASP A 19 15.32 -1.75 7.73
C ASP A 19 14.55 -3.08 7.68
N THR A 20 14.94 -4.06 8.51
CA THR A 20 14.18 -5.31 8.69
C THR A 20 12.78 -5.06 9.24
N LEU A 21 12.62 -4.13 10.20
CA LEU A 21 11.32 -3.80 10.77
C LEU A 21 10.36 -3.21 9.73
N LYS A 22 10.84 -2.33 8.85
CA LYS A 22 10.02 -1.75 7.78
C LYS A 22 9.54 -2.83 6.80
N ILE A 23 10.44 -3.72 6.40
CA ILE A 23 10.10 -4.85 5.51
C ILE A 23 9.09 -5.77 6.20
N ALA A 24 9.30 -6.08 7.48
CA ALA A 24 8.38 -6.91 8.25
C ALA A 24 6.97 -6.29 8.34
N LEU A 25 6.86 -4.98 8.58
CA LEU A 25 5.58 -4.27 8.61
C LEU A 25 4.88 -4.28 7.24
N ALA A 26 5.63 -4.07 6.15
CA ALA A 26 5.08 -4.14 4.79
C ALA A 26 4.57 -5.55 4.45
N LEU A 27 5.34 -6.58 4.79
CA LEU A 27 4.93 -7.97 4.61
C LEU A 27 3.71 -8.31 5.47
N LEU A 28 3.66 -7.85 6.73
CA LEU A 28 2.53 -8.07 7.62
C LEU A 28 1.26 -7.41 7.08
N PHE A 29 1.36 -6.20 6.50
CA PHE A 29 0.25 -5.56 5.82
C PHE A 29 -0.25 -6.38 4.62
N LEU A 30 0.66 -6.85 3.75
CA LEU A 30 0.30 -7.68 2.60
C LEU A 30 -0.33 -9.02 3.00
N ILE A 31 0.21 -9.67 4.04
CA ILE A 31 -0.37 -10.88 4.62
C ILE A 31 -1.76 -10.58 5.20
N GLY A 32 -1.92 -9.45 5.89
CA GLY A 32 -3.22 -9.00 6.40
C GLY A 32 -4.25 -8.80 5.29
N ALA A 33 -3.85 -8.16 4.17
CA ALA A 33 -4.70 -8.01 3.00
C ALA A 33 -5.08 -9.36 2.38
N ALA A 34 -4.14 -10.29 2.27
CA ALA A 34 -4.38 -11.65 1.78
C ALA A 34 -5.33 -12.44 2.70
N LEU A 35 -5.17 -12.33 4.02
CA LEU A 35 -6.03 -12.98 5.01
C LEU A 35 -7.45 -12.41 5.00
N LEU A 36 -7.59 -11.08 4.88
CA LEU A 36 -8.91 -10.46 4.68
C LEU A 36 -9.56 -10.97 3.39
N ALA A 37 -8.81 -11.01 2.29
CA ALA A 37 -9.30 -11.56 1.02
C ALA A 37 -9.69 -13.04 1.14
N LEU A 38 -8.99 -13.84 1.94
CA LEU A 38 -9.36 -15.23 2.22
C LEU A 38 -10.70 -15.33 2.95
N ILE A 39 -10.91 -14.51 3.99
CA ILE A 39 -12.14 -14.51 4.80
C ILE A 39 -13.34 -14.09 3.94
N PHE A 40 -13.21 -13.01 3.17
CA PHE A 40 -14.29 -12.52 2.30
C PHE A 40 -14.44 -13.35 1.01
N GLY A 41 -13.40 -14.06 0.59
CA GLY A 41 -13.35 -14.84 -0.65
C GLY A 41 -13.97 -16.22 -0.56
N GLN A 42 -14.18 -16.79 0.63
CA GLN A 42 -14.78 -18.13 0.79
C GLN A 42 -16.20 -18.26 0.25
N ALA A 43 -16.92 -17.14 0.08
CA ALA A 43 -18.27 -17.13 -0.48
C ALA A 43 -18.32 -17.32 -2.01
N ASN A 44 -17.18 -17.27 -2.71
CA ASN A 44 -17.13 -17.30 -4.19
C ASN A 44 -16.12 -18.33 -4.72
N SER A 45 -16.45 -19.00 -5.83
CA SER A 45 -15.56 -19.94 -6.56
C SER A 45 -14.27 -19.31 -7.12
N LYS A 46 -14.00 -18.03 -6.84
CA LYS A 46 -12.87 -17.22 -7.34
C LYS A 46 -11.92 -16.74 -6.23
N GLY A 47 -11.92 -17.39 -5.05
CA GLY A 47 -11.15 -16.95 -3.88
C GLY A 47 -9.65 -16.73 -4.15
N LEU A 48 -9.00 -17.60 -4.93
CA LEU A 48 -7.58 -17.44 -5.28
C LEU A 48 -7.29 -16.12 -6.01
N LEU A 49 -8.14 -15.75 -6.96
CA LEU A 49 -7.95 -14.55 -7.75
C LEU A 49 -8.16 -13.29 -6.90
N LEU A 50 -9.09 -13.33 -5.95
CA LEU A 50 -9.30 -12.23 -5.00
C LEU A 50 -8.06 -12.00 -4.11
N ILE A 51 -7.40 -13.07 -3.68
CA ILE A 51 -6.17 -12.98 -2.89
C ILE A 51 -5.05 -12.31 -3.70
N PHE A 52 -4.84 -12.75 -4.94
CA PHE A 52 -3.84 -12.13 -5.83
C PHE A 52 -4.14 -10.65 -6.06
N ALA A 53 -5.39 -10.31 -6.37
CA ALA A 53 -5.82 -8.92 -6.55
C ALA A 53 -5.58 -8.07 -5.29
N ALA A 54 -5.88 -8.60 -4.10
CA ALA A 54 -5.70 -7.89 -2.83
C ALA A 54 -4.21 -7.67 -2.49
N VAL A 55 -3.34 -8.65 -2.77
CA VAL A 55 -1.90 -8.51 -2.54
C VAL A 55 -1.29 -7.47 -3.48
N ILE A 56 -1.61 -7.54 -4.78
CA ILE A 56 -1.10 -6.57 -5.77
C ILE A 56 -1.65 -5.17 -5.48
N GLY A 57 -2.95 -5.06 -5.22
CA GLY A 57 -3.59 -3.80 -4.84
C GLY A 57 -3.01 -3.22 -3.55
N GLY A 58 -2.76 -4.05 -2.54
CA GLY A 58 -2.10 -3.64 -1.30
C GLY A 58 -0.66 -3.15 -1.54
N TYR A 59 0.10 -3.82 -2.41
CA TYR A 59 1.43 -3.36 -2.81
C TYR A 59 1.38 -1.98 -3.48
N MET A 60 0.44 -1.77 -4.40
CA MET A 60 0.24 -0.48 -5.05
C MET A 60 -0.19 0.59 -4.06
N ALA A 61 -1.09 0.28 -3.12
CA ALA A 61 -1.52 1.22 -2.09
C ALA A 61 -0.35 1.72 -1.23
N MET A 62 0.60 0.84 -0.87
CA MET A 62 1.82 1.25 -0.16
C MET A 62 2.70 2.19 -0.98
N ASN A 63 2.90 1.89 -2.26
CA ASN A 63 3.73 2.71 -3.15
C ASN A 63 3.11 4.09 -3.42
N ILE A 64 1.81 4.12 -3.70
CA ILE A 64 1.04 5.36 -3.94
C ILE A 64 1.05 6.19 -2.66
N GLY A 65 0.68 5.61 -1.51
CA GLY A 65 0.65 6.32 -0.24
C GLY A 65 2.01 6.91 0.15
N ALA A 66 3.12 6.19 -0.07
CA ALA A 66 4.46 6.72 0.21
C ALA A 66 4.82 7.92 -0.70
N ASN A 67 4.41 7.88 -1.97
CA ASN A 67 4.62 8.98 -2.92
C ASN A 67 3.75 10.19 -2.56
N ASP A 68 2.47 9.97 -2.27
CA ASP A 68 1.50 11.02 -1.97
C ASP A 68 1.86 11.75 -0.68
N VAL A 69 2.22 11.02 0.40
CA VAL A 69 2.70 11.63 1.65
C VAL A 69 3.90 12.52 1.36
N SER A 70 4.88 12.05 0.59
CA SER A 70 6.08 12.84 0.27
C SER A 70 5.75 14.14 -0.47
N ASN A 71 4.77 14.09 -1.39
CA ASN A 71 4.34 15.25 -2.16
C ASN A 71 3.51 16.24 -1.33
N ASN A 72 2.64 15.74 -0.45
CA ASN A 72 1.77 16.58 0.39
C ASN A 72 2.53 17.21 1.57
N VAL A 73 3.39 16.45 2.26
CA VAL A 73 4.05 16.93 3.47
C VAL A 73 5.47 17.47 3.24
N GLY A 74 6.06 17.20 2.08
CA GLY A 74 7.43 17.60 1.73
C GLY A 74 7.71 19.09 1.95
N PRO A 75 6.88 20.02 1.42
CA PRO A 75 7.07 21.45 1.64
C PRO A 75 6.91 21.87 3.11
N ALA A 76 5.94 21.30 3.83
CA ALA A 76 5.66 21.65 5.23
C ALA A 76 6.77 21.17 6.19
N VAL A 77 7.33 19.98 5.94
CA VAL A 77 8.48 19.47 6.68
C VAL A 77 9.77 20.18 6.26
N GLY A 78 9.96 20.43 4.96
CA GLY A 78 11.13 21.10 4.40
C GLY A 78 11.29 22.56 4.84
N SER A 79 10.17 23.27 5.00
CA SER A 79 10.10 24.63 5.58
C SER A 79 10.22 24.67 7.10
N LYS A 80 10.30 23.50 7.76
CA LYS A 80 10.30 23.34 9.23
C LYS A 80 9.02 23.83 9.92
N ALA A 81 7.90 23.96 9.20
CA ALA A 81 6.61 24.29 9.79
C ALA A 81 6.08 23.16 10.68
N ILE A 82 6.32 21.90 10.28
CA ILE A 82 5.94 20.71 11.04
C ILE A 82 7.09 19.69 11.06
N SER A 83 7.11 18.83 12.09
CA SER A 83 8.08 17.73 12.17
C SER A 83 7.70 16.57 11.24
N MET A 84 8.69 15.77 10.81
CA MET A 84 8.44 14.59 9.98
C MET A 84 7.47 13.60 10.65
N GLY A 85 7.61 13.37 11.96
CA GLY A 85 6.72 12.47 12.70
C GLY A 85 5.28 12.99 12.77
N GLY A 86 5.10 14.28 13.02
CA GLY A 86 3.77 14.91 13.02
C GLY A 86 3.12 14.90 11.65
N ALA A 87 3.91 15.16 10.61
CA ALA A 87 3.46 15.11 9.22
C ALA A 87 2.97 13.73 8.80
N ILE A 88 3.71 12.67 9.12
CA ILE A 88 3.31 11.28 8.84
C ILE A 88 2.02 10.93 9.57
N LEU A 89 1.86 11.34 10.84
CA LEU A 89 0.65 11.07 11.61
C LEU A 89 -0.59 11.76 11.01
N ILE A 90 -0.47 13.03 10.65
CA ILE A 90 -1.55 13.78 10.00
C ILE A 90 -1.91 13.13 8.66
N ALA A 91 -0.92 12.85 7.82
CA ALA A 91 -1.15 12.25 6.53
C ALA A 91 -1.80 10.85 6.66
N ALA A 92 -1.34 10.01 7.59
CA ALA A 92 -1.95 8.70 7.82
C ALA A 92 -3.44 8.79 8.19
N ILE A 93 -3.84 9.74 9.04
CA ILE A 93 -5.24 9.93 9.42
C ILE A 93 -6.05 10.49 8.23
N CYS A 94 -5.57 11.56 7.60
CA CYS A 94 -6.28 12.23 6.51
C CYS A 94 -6.43 11.35 5.27
N GLU A 95 -5.37 10.66 4.84
CA GLU A 95 -5.39 9.74 3.68
C GLU A 95 -6.32 8.56 3.94
N MET A 96 -6.24 7.94 5.13
CA MET A 96 -7.13 6.83 5.50
C MET A 96 -8.60 7.25 5.52
N LEU A 97 -8.91 8.41 6.11
CA LEU A 97 -10.27 8.94 6.14
C LEU A 97 -10.77 9.28 4.73
N GLY A 98 -9.94 9.89 3.88
CA GLY A 98 -10.27 10.18 2.49
C GLY A 98 -10.59 8.91 1.70
N ALA A 99 -9.77 7.87 1.87
CA ALA A 99 -9.99 6.56 1.24
C ALA A 99 -11.31 5.91 1.70
N ILE A 100 -11.67 6.01 2.99
CA ILE A 100 -12.92 5.43 3.52
C ILE A 100 -14.16 6.23 3.06
N ILE A 101 -14.10 7.57 3.12
CA ILE A 101 -15.26 8.43 2.86
C ILE A 101 -15.54 8.57 1.37
N ALA A 102 -14.50 8.77 0.55
CA ALA A 102 -14.64 9.11 -0.87
C ALA A 102 -14.10 8.04 -1.83
N GLY A 103 -13.38 7.02 -1.33
CA GLY A 103 -12.70 6.04 -2.19
C GLY A 103 -13.65 5.22 -3.06
N GLY A 104 -14.87 4.92 -2.60
CA GLY A 104 -15.84 4.12 -3.36
C GLY A 104 -16.27 4.79 -4.68
N GLU A 105 -16.51 6.09 -4.68
CA GLU A 105 -16.92 6.85 -5.87
C GLU A 105 -15.75 7.01 -6.86
N VAL A 106 -14.54 7.24 -6.35
CA VAL A 106 -13.30 7.30 -7.14
C VAL A 106 -13.02 5.97 -7.83
N VAL A 107 -13.06 4.85 -7.10
CA VAL A 107 -12.85 3.51 -7.67
C VAL A 107 -13.91 3.19 -8.73
N SER A 108 -15.16 3.59 -8.50
CA SER A 108 -16.26 3.38 -9.46
C SER A 108 -16.04 4.16 -10.76
N THR A 109 -15.50 5.37 -10.67
CA THR A 109 -15.17 6.19 -11.83
C THR A 109 -13.96 5.65 -12.58
N ILE A 110 -12.90 5.27 -11.87
CA ILE A 110 -11.67 4.77 -12.48
C ILE A 110 -11.91 3.44 -13.19
N LYS A 111 -12.59 2.47 -12.56
CA LYS A 111 -12.80 1.14 -13.17
C LYS A 111 -13.53 1.22 -14.50
N GLY A 112 -14.50 2.14 -14.64
CA GLY A 112 -15.26 2.32 -15.88
C GLY A 112 -14.47 3.01 -17.00
N ARG A 113 -13.39 3.72 -16.67
CA ARG A 113 -12.51 4.41 -17.63
C ARG A 113 -11.30 3.59 -18.07
N ILE A 114 -10.94 2.54 -17.33
CA ILE A 114 -9.82 1.64 -17.68
C ILE A 114 -10.30 0.57 -18.68
N VAL A 115 -11.37 -0.16 -18.35
CA VAL A 115 -12.01 -1.14 -19.24
C VAL A 115 -13.51 -1.00 -19.13
N SER A 116 -14.20 -0.75 -20.25
CA SER A 116 -15.65 -0.67 -20.26
C SER A 116 -16.25 -2.09 -20.20
N PRO A 117 -17.09 -2.39 -19.20
CA PRO A 117 -17.66 -3.73 -19.03
C PRO A 117 -18.62 -4.14 -20.17
N GLU A 118 -19.10 -3.16 -20.94
CA GLU A 118 -20.00 -3.32 -22.08
C GLU A 118 -19.38 -4.13 -23.23
N PHE A 119 -18.04 -4.10 -23.37
CA PHE A 119 -17.32 -4.81 -24.42
C PHE A 119 -16.82 -6.20 -23.99
N ILE A 120 -16.93 -6.56 -22.71
CA ILE A 120 -16.45 -7.84 -22.17
C ILE A 120 -17.55 -8.50 -21.33
N ASN A 121 -18.29 -9.41 -21.97
CA ASN A 121 -19.36 -10.17 -21.31
C ASN A 121 -18.85 -11.27 -20.36
N ASP A 122 -17.60 -11.70 -20.53
CA ASP A 122 -17.00 -12.72 -19.67
C ASP A 122 -16.27 -12.10 -18.47
N ALA A 123 -16.77 -12.37 -17.27
CA ALA A 123 -16.21 -11.85 -16.03
C ALA A 123 -14.77 -12.31 -15.75
N HIS A 124 -14.33 -13.48 -16.22
CA HIS A 124 -12.94 -13.92 -16.08
C HIS A 124 -12.00 -13.11 -16.98
N ILE A 125 -12.41 -12.88 -18.24
CA ILE A 125 -11.65 -12.04 -19.16
C ILE A 125 -11.56 -10.62 -18.61
N PHE A 126 -12.68 -10.07 -18.13
CA PHE A 126 -12.71 -8.72 -17.56
C PHE A 126 -11.73 -8.57 -16.39
N ILE A 127 -11.74 -9.51 -15.43
CA ILE A 127 -10.86 -9.43 -14.27
C ILE A 127 -9.38 -9.62 -14.67
N ASN A 128 -9.06 -10.52 -15.60
CA ASN A 128 -7.69 -10.72 -16.06
C ASN A 128 -7.12 -9.48 -16.76
N VAL A 129 -7.92 -8.81 -17.59
CA VAL A 129 -7.51 -7.56 -18.26
C VAL A 129 -7.33 -6.44 -17.23
N MET A 130 -8.23 -6.32 -16.26
CA MET A 130 -8.08 -5.33 -15.18
C MET A 130 -6.83 -5.59 -14.34
N LEU A 131 -6.51 -6.85 -14.02
CA LEU A 131 -5.26 -7.20 -13.33
C LEU A 131 -4.02 -6.89 -14.18
N ALA A 132 -4.08 -7.12 -15.49
CA ALA A 132 -2.99 -6.76 -16.40
C ALA A 132 -2.78 -5.24 -16.46
N SER A 133 -3.84 -4.44 -16.36
CA SER A 133 -3.77 -2.97 -16.38
C SER A 133 -3.13 -2.34 -15.12
N LEU A 134 -2.92 -3.12 -14.06
CA LEU A 134 -2.20 -2.67 -12.86
C LEU A 134 -0.67 -2.65 -13.04
N LEU A 135 -0.14 -3.23 -14.14
CA LEU A 135 1.28 -3.28 -14.49
C LEU A 135 1.58 -2.34 -15.66
#